data_AF-A0A381VR37-F1
#
_entry.id   AF-A0A381VR37-F1
#
_cell.length_a   1.000
_cell.length_b   1.000
_cell.length_c   1.000
_cell.angle_alpha   90.00
_cell.angle_beta   90.00
_cell.angle_gamma   90.00
#
_symmetry.space_group_name_H-M   'P 1'
#
loop_
_entity.id
_entity.type
_entity.pdbx_description
1 polymer ?
#
loop_
_entity_poly.entity_id
_entity_poly.type
_entity_poly.pdbx_seq_one_letter_code
_entity_poly.pdbx_strand_id
1 'polypeptide(L)'
;MNTMIMIEINNGTYDEWKKSFDELADMRQQFSRNAKVGKVDDHTAIVVVDVFDPAGMMAAFSSDEAKSIAEEMGVVRTPFKLQAMG
;
A
#
# COMPACT_ATOMS: atom_id res chain seq x y z
N MET A 1 8.20 -6.78 9.77
CA MET A 1 9.22 -6.60 8.72
C MET A 1 9.09 -5.18 8.20
N ASN A 2 10.16 -4.40 8.21
CA ASN A 2 10.14 -3.05 7.63
C ASN A 2 10.09 -3.18 6.10
N THR A 3 8.93 -2.82 5.54
CA THR A 3 8.66 -2.91 4.11
C THR A 3 8.38 -1.51 3.59
N MET A 4 8.99 -1.17 2.46
CA MET A 4 8.56 -0.05 1.64
C MET A 4 7.74 -0.59 0.48
N ILE A 5 6.66 0.08 0.12
CA ILE A 5 5.87 -0.23 -1.07
C ILE A 5 5.81 1.05 -1.89
N MET A 6 6.37 1.01 -3.09
CA MET A 6 6.16 2.06 -4.09
C MET A 6 4.82 1.81 -4.77
N ILE A 7 4.03 2.86 -4.88
CA ILE A 7 2.69 2.84 -5.45
C ILE A 7 2.71 3.75 -6.66
N GLU A 8 2.34 3.20 -7.81
CA GLU A 8 2.10 3.96 -9.04
C GLU A 8 0.58 3.95 -9.30
N ILE A 9 0.01 5.11 -9.60
CA ILE A 9 -1.43 5.35 -9.76
C ILE A 9 -1.64 5.76 -11.22
N ASN A 10 -2.11 4.83 -12.05
CA ASN A 10 -2.25 5.08 -13.49
C ASN A 10 -3.62 5.67 -13.87
N ASN A 11 -4.60 5.62 -12.98
CA ASN A 11 -5.93 6.19 -13.21
C ASN A 11 -6.45 6.87 -11.93
N GLY A 12 -6.39 8.20 -11.90
CA GLY A 12 -6.73 9.02 -10.74
C GLY A 12 -5.52 9.70 -10.13
N THR A 13 -5.69 10.21 -8.92
CA THR A 13 -4.69 11.03 -8.21
C THR A 13 -4.30 10.41 -6.87
N TYR A 14 -3.17 10.87 -6.33
CA TYR A 14 -2.70 10.53 -4.99
C TYR A 14 -3.80 10.72 -3.94
N ASP A 15 -4.56 11.81 -4.00
CA ASP A 15 -5.55 12.13 -2.98
C ASP A 15 -6.76 11.18 -3.03
N GLU A 16 -7.20 10.79 -4.23
CA GLU A 16 -8.24 9.79 -4.43
C GLU A 16 -7.77 8.41 -3.94
N TRP A 17 -6.57 8.00 -4.34
CA TRP A 17 -5.97 6.76 -3.87
C TRP A 17 -5.78 6.74 -2.35
N LYS A 18 -5.32 7.85 -1.75
CA LYS A 18 -5.06 7.97 -0.33
C LYS A 18 -6.34 7.83 0.49
N LYS A 19 -7.48 8.31 -0.04
CA LYS A 19 -8.79 8.12 0.59
C LYS A 19 -9.16 6.64 0.68
N SER A 20 -9.09 5.91 -0.43
CA SER A 20 -9.35 4.45 -0.44
C SER A 20 -8.33 3.69 0.42
N PHE A 21 -7.07 4.13 0.43
CA PHE A 21 -6.08 3.61 1.35
C PHE A 21 -6.55 3.82 2.80
N ASP A 22 -6.92 5.02 3.22
CA ASP A 22 -7.33 5.28 4.60
C ASP A 22 -8.60 4.53 5.02
N GLU A 23 -9.57 4.35 4.13
CA GLU A 23 -10.78 3.56 4.38
C GLU A 23 -10.49 2.09 4.70
N LEU A 24 -9.38 1.56 4.18
CA LEU A 24 -8.92 0.18 4.42
C LEU A 24 -7.98 0.05 5.64
N ALA A 25 -7.89 1.06 6.51
CA ALA A 25 -6.99 1.05 7.66
C ALA A 25 -7.25 -0.10 8.64
N ASP A 26 -8.50 -0.37 8.99
CA ASP A 26 -8.86 -1.41 9.96
C ASP A 26 -8.50 -2.82 9.44
N MET A 27 -8.70 -3.05 8.14
CA MET A 27 -8.25 -4.29 7.49
C MET A 27 -6.73 -4.43 7.56
N ARG A 28 -5.98 -3.35 7.27
CA ARG A 28 -4.51 -3.37 7.32
C ARG A 28 -3.94 -3.61 8.71
N GLN A 29 -4.63 -3.17 9.76
CA GLN A 29 -4.21 -3.39 11.15
C GLN A 29 -4.16 -4.87 11.52
N GLN A 30 -4.84 -5.75 10.78
CA GLN A 30 -4.83 -7.20 11.00
C GLN A 30 -3.49 -7.86 10.65
N PHE A 31 -2.69 -7.25 9.77
CA PHE A 31 -1.43 -7.84 9.29
C PHE A 31 -0.23 -6.89 9.31
N SER A 32 -0.46 -5.60 9.61
CA SER A 32 0.56 -4.57 9.58
C SER A 32 0.32 -3.46 10.60
N ARG A 33 1.36 -2.70 10.91
CA ARG A 33 1.30 -1.57 11.84
C ARG A 33 2.29 -0.47 11.45
N ASN A 34 2.14 0.70 12.07
CA ASN A 34 3.04 1.85 11.89
C ASN A 34 3.19 2.29 10.43
N ALA A 35 2.10 2.20 9.64
CA ALA A 35 2.11 2.65 8.26
C ALA A 35 2.34 4.16 8.20
N LYS A 36 3.31 4.58 7.39
CA LYS A 36 3.60 5.96 7.02
C LYS A 36 3.46 6.07 5.51
N VAL A 37 2.77 7.10 5.06
CA VAL A 37 2.52 7.34 3.63
C VAL A 37 3.09 8.69 3.24
N GLY A 38 3.85 8.72 2.15
CA GLY A 38 4.37 9.94 1.55
C GLY A 38 3.88 10.10 0.11
N LYS A 39 3.44 11.32 -0.22
CA LYS A 39 3.21 11.74 -1.60
C LYS A 39 4.54 12.05 -2.27
N VAL A 40 4.81 11.42 -3.42
CA VAL A 40 5.95 11.79 -4.27
C VAL A 40 5.48 12.82 -5.29
N ASP A 41 4.39 12.51 -5.99
CA ASP A 41 3.66 13.39 -6.91
C ASP A 41 2.18 12.95 -6.97
N ASP A 42 1.41 13.44 -7.95
CA ASP A 42 -0.01 13.10 -8.09
C ASP A 42 -0.25 11.65 -8.53
N HIS A 43 0.74 10.95 -9.07
CA HIS A 43 0.62 9.58 -9.58
C HIS A 43 1.51 8.58 -8.82
N THR A 44 2.25 9.04 -7.82
CA THR A 44 3.24 8.22 -7.11
C THR A 44 3.15 8.42 -5.60
N ALA A 45 3.07 7.32 -4.86
CA ALA A 45 3.12 7.30 -3.41
C ALA A 45 4.16 6.30 -2.88
N ILE A 46 4.66 6.54 -1.67
CA ILE A 46 5.50 5.60 -0.93
C ILE A 46 4.80 5.24 0.38
N VAL A 47 4.68 3.95 0.64
CA VAL A 47 4.21 3.42 1.93
C VAL A 47 5.37 2.75 2.65
N VAL A 48 5.67 3.17 3.87
CA VAL A 48 6.58 2.46 4.77
C VAL A 48 5.75 1.84 5.89
N VAL A 49 5.89 0.54 6.11
CA VAL A 49 5.02 -0.20 7.04
C VAL A 49 5.78 -1.34 7.71
N ASP A 50 5.43 -1.64 8.97
CA ASP A 50 5.87 -2.86 9.66
C ASP A 50 4.84 -3.97 9.43
N VAL A 51 5.20 -4.95 8.59
CA VAL A 51 4.36 -6.12 8.27
C VAL A 51 4.68 -7.25 9.23
N PHE A 52 3.75 -7.61 10.13
CA PHE A 52 3.94 -8.72 11.06
C PHE A 52 3.31 -10.03 10.56
N ASP A 53 2.37 -9.96 9.61
CA ASP A 53 1.81 -11.12 8.91
C ASP A 53 1.89 -10.94 7.38
N PRO A 54 2.97 -11.40 6.73
CA PRO A 54 3.11 -11.33 5.29
C PRO A 54 2.07 -12.15 4.52
N ALA A 55 1.58 -13.26 5.08
CA ALA A 55 0.56 -14.08 4.43
C ALA A 55 -0.79 -13.35 4.42
N GLY A 56 -1.16 -12.74 5.53
CA GLY A 56 -2.33 -11.86 5.63
C GLY A 56 -2.28 -10.68 4.66
N MET A 57 -1.12 -10.02 4.51
CA MET A 57 -0.92 -8.97 3.50
C MET A 57 -1.19 -9.48 2.07
N MET A 58 -0.59 -10.62 1.70
CA MET A 58 -0.74 -11.18 0.35
C MET A 58 -2.18 -11.62 0.07
N ALA A 59 -2.87 -12.17 1.08
CA ALA A 59 -4.29 -12.50 0.99
C ALA A 59 -5.15 -11.24 0.80
N ALA A 60 -4.88 -10.17 1.57
CA ALA A 60 -5.58 -8.90 1.45
C ALA A 60 -5.36 -8.23 0.09
N PHE A 61 -4.17 -8.32 -0.49
CA PHE A 61 -3.91 -7.84 -1.86
C PHE A 61 -4.52 -8.73 -2.94
N SER A 62 -4.79 -9.99 -2.63
CA SER A 62 -5.38 -10.96 -3.55
C SER A 62 -6.90 -11.04 -3.47
N SER A 63 -7.54 -10.33 -2.54
CA SER A 63 -9.00 -10.29 -2.43
C SER A 63 -9.61 -9.58 -3.63
N ASP A 64 -10.83 -9.97 -3.98
CA ASP A 64 -11.51 -9.43 -5.17
C ASP A 64 -11.80 -7.92 -5.00
N GLU A 65 -12.08 -7.44 -3.79
CA GLU A 65 -12.22 -6.00 -3.54
C GLU A 65 -10.91 -5.23 -3.75
N ALA A 66 -9.78 -5.75 -3.25
CA ALA A 66 -8.49 -5.08 -3.40
C ALA A 66 -7.99 -5.09 -4.85
N LYS A 67 -8.29 -6.17 -5.60
CA LYS A 67 -8.02 -6.27 -7.03
C LYS A 67 -8.89 -5.31 -7.83
N SER A 68 -10.20 -5.26 -7.58
CA SER A 68 -11.10 -4.35 -8.29
C SER A 68 -10.69 -2.89 -8.10
N ILE A 69 -10.35 -2.49 -6.87
CA ILE A 69 -9.85 -1.13 -6.57
C ILE A 69 -8.50 -0.86 -7.25
N ALA A 70 -7.63 -1.88 -7.30
CA ALA A 70 -6.34 -1.76 -7.97
C ALA A 70 -6.50 -1.61 -9.49
N GLU A 71 -7.42 -2.35 -10.10
CA GLU A 71 -7.70 -2.29 -11.54
C GLU A 71 -8.38 -0.97 -11.91
N GLU A 72 -9.35 -0.51 -11.11
CA GLU A 72 -10.07 0.75 -11.34
C GLU A 72 -9.12 1.96 -11.30
N MET A 73 -8.25 2.03 -10.30
CA MET A 73 -7.28 3.13 -10.15
C MET A 73 -5.94 2.89 -10.87
N GLY A 74 -5.80 1.76 -11.56
CA GLY A 74 -4.54 1.38 -12.23
C GLY A 74 -3.35 1.32 -11.27
N VAL A 75 -3.55 0.83 -10.03
CA VAL A 75 -2.56 0.84 -8.97
C VAL A 75 -1.56 -0.31 -9.13
N VAL A 76 -0.29 0.03 -9.36
CA VAL A 76 0.83 -0.92 -9.33
C VAL A 76 1.55 -0.80 -7.98
N ARG A 77 1.89 -1.95 -7.37
CA ARG A 77 2.53 -2.01 -6.06
C ARG A 77 3.86 -2.75 -6.17
N THR A 78 4.95 -2.05 -5.89
CA THR A 78 6.30 -2.63 -5.91
C THR A 78 6.87 -2.68 -4.50
N PRO A 79 6.93 -3.86 -3.85
CA PRO A 79 7.46 -4.00 -2.50
C PRO A 79 8.99 -4.07 -2.48
N PHE A 80 9.58 -3.45 -1.47
CA PHE A 80 11.01 -3.46 -1.18
C PHE A 80 11.24 -3.76 0.30
N LYS A 81 12.27 -4.56 0.59
CA LYS A 81 12.71 -4.81 1.96
C LYS A 81 13.60 -3.65 2.41
N LEU A 82 13.24 -2.97 3.50
CA LEU A 82 14.07 -1.93 4.07
C LEU A 82 15.12 -2.54 5.01
N GLN A 83 16.36 -2.07 4.88
CA GLN A 83 17.45 -2.37 5.79
C GLN A 83 18.05 -1.05 6.27
N ALA A 84 18.48 -1.01 7.53
CA ALA A 84 19.22 0.14 8.04
C ALA A 84 20.51 0.31 7.22
N MET A 85 20.86 1.55 6.91
CA MET A 85 22.22 1.81 6.43
C MET A 85 23.18 1.61 7.60
N GLY A 86 24.22 0.81 7.37
CA GLY A 86 25.25 0.49 8.36
C GLY A 86 26.15 1.67 8.68
#